data_AF-A0A3B0TV30-F1
#
_entry.id   AF-A0A3B0TV30-F1
#
_cell.length_a   1.000
_cell.length_b   1.000
_cell.length_c   1.000
_cell.angle_alpha   90.00
_cell.angle_beta   90.00
_cell.angle_gamma   90.00
#
_symmetry.space_group_name_H-M   'P 1'
#
loop_
_entity.id
_entity.type
_entity.pdbx_description
1 polymer ?
#
loop_
_entity_poly.entity_id
_entity_poly.type
_entity_poly.pdbx_seq_one_letter_code
_entity_poly.pdbx_strand_id
1 'polypeptide(L)'
;KKIDEIKKEEIILEEQVEKVFSNQDTSINDDATQIPLLKNSLEEELKDAISADVATELFERVTKENPVIEEITENSQRTLNDSLFKNNLQIGLNDRIAFVKYLFDGNQEDFNRVLSQLNTFKTESEAKSFIYKLVKPDYDWSEKEEFEERLISIIERRFL
;
A
#
# COMPACT_ATOMS: atom_id res chain seq x y z
N LYS A 1 -12.91 36.18 -26.67
CA LYS A 1 -12.48 36.93 -25.47
C LYS A 1 -13.63 36.80 -24.47
N LYS A 2 -13.65 35.96 -23.45
CA LYS A 2 -12.70 35.42 -22.45
C LYS A 2 -13.33 34.06 -22.03
N ILE A 3 -12.72 32.89 -22.21
CA ILE A 3 -11.79 32.18 -21.29
C ILE A 3 -11.99 32.53 -19.81
N ASP A 4 -11.97 31.46 -18.99
CA ASP A 4 -11.80 31.40 -17.53
C ASP A 4 -13.06 31.17 -16.70
N GLU A 5 -13.54 29.92 -16.68
CA GLU A 5 -14.18 29.35 -15.48
C GLU A 5 -13.67 27.92 -15.25
N ILE A 6 -12.38 27.83 -14.91
CA ILE A 6 -11.78 26.67 -14.24
C ILE A 6 -10.97 27.26 -13.09
N LYS A 7 -11.45 27.09 -11.84
CA LYS A 7 -10.65 26.95 -10.62
C LYS A 7 -11.55 26.92 -9.40
N LYS A 8 -11.83 25.71 -8.90
CA LYS A 8 -12.22 25.50 -7.51
C LYS A 8 -11.62 24.18 -7.02
N GLU A 9 -10.30 24.14 -6.99
CA GLU A 9 -9.56 23.27 -6.07
C GLU A 9 -8.75 24.20 -5.18
N GLU A 10 -9.31 24.38 -3.99
CA GLU A 10 -8.77 25.17 -2.92
C GLU A 10 -7.55 24.45 -2.35
N ILE A 11 -6.43 25.15 -2.46
CA ILE A 11 -5.10 24.78 -1.98
C ILE A 11 -5.20 24.71 -0.45
N ILE A 12 -4.97 23.53 0.13
CA ILE A 12 -4.90 23.34 1.58
C ILE A 12 -3.67 24.10 2.07
N LEU A 13 -3.93 25.22 2.73
CA LEU A 13 -2.97 26.23 3.18
C LEU A 13 -2.01 25.69 4.24
N GLU A 14 -0.75 26.11 4.10
CA GLU A 14 0.47 25.82 4.87
C GLU A 14 0.40 26.17 6.38
N GLU A 15 -0.73 26.65 6.88
CA GLU A 15 -0.92 27.17 8.24
C GLU A 15 -0.87 26.08 9.34
N GLN A 16 -1.09 24.81 8.98
CA GLN A 16 -1.10 23.69 9.94
C GLN A 16 0.30 23.17 10.28
N VAL A 17 1.32 23.49 9.48
CA VAL A 17 2.69 22.96 9.67
C VAL A 17 3.45 23.76 10.72
N GLU A 18 3.16 25.06 10.84
CA GLU A 18 3.93 25.98 11.68
C GLU A 18 3.61 25.86 13.18
N LYS A 19 2.42 25.33 13.53
CA LYS A 19 2.03 25.05 14.92
C LYS A 19 2.73 23.86 15.56
N VAL A 20 3.36 22.98 14.78
CA VAL A 20 4.02 21.78 15.31
C VAL A 20 5.47 22.09 15.75
N PHE A 21 6.09 23.13 15.19
CA PHE A 21 7.51 23.44 15.41
C PHE A 21 7.79 24.46 16.53
N SER A 22 6.76 25.07 17.10
CA SER A 22 6.95 26.11 18.11
C SER A 22 6.22 25.69 19.38
N ASN A 23 6.92 25.01 20.29
CA ASN A 23 6.84 25.16 21.74
C ASN A 23 7.65 24.05 22.44
N GLN A 24 8.92 24.33 22.70
CA GLN A 24 9.59 24.01 23.96
C GLN A 24 10.95 24.73 24.00
N ASP A 25 10.93 25.95 24.54
CA ASP A 25 12.09 26.63 25.06
C ASP A 25 12.84 25.72 26.04
N THR A 26 14.05 25.32 25.69
CA THR A 26 15.08 25.00 26.69
C THR A 26 16.25 25.94 26.45
N SER A 27 16.24 27.04 27.20
CA SER A 27 17.40 27.89 27.39
C SER A 27 18.45 27.06 28.11
N ILE A 28 19.42 26.53 27.36
CA ILE A 28 20.57 25.82 27.92
C ILE A 28 21.50 26.90 28.48
N ASN A 29 21.36 27.19 29.78
CA ASN A 29 22.38 27.94 30.50
C ASN A 29 23.58 27.01 30.73
N ASP A 30 24.75 27.44 30.25
CA ASP A 30 26.07 26.81 30.43
C ASP A 30 26.51 26.79 31.91
N ASP A 31 25.83 26.00 32.74
CA ASP A 31 26.26 25.73 34.11
C ASP A 31 26.67 24.26 34.23
N ALA A 32 27.99 24.03 34.29
CA ALA A 32 28.67 22.73 34.26
C ALA A 32 28.41 21.83 35.49
N THR A 33 27.29 22.00 36.18
CA THR A 33 26.97 21.34 37.45
C THR A 33 25.97 20.18 37.29
N GLN A 34 25.38 19.96 36.10
CA GLN A 34 24.38 18.89 35.86
C GLN A 34 24.94 17.60 35.24
N ILE A 35 26.22 17.56 34.90
CA ILE A 35 26.89 16.40 34.29
C ILE A 35 26.84 15.11 35.16
N PRO A 36 26.82 15.14 36.51
CA PRO A 36 26.80 13.91 37.31
C PRO A 36 25.51 13.08 37.21
N LEU A 37 24.35 13.71 36.99
CA LEU A 37 23.06 13.01 36.97
C LEU A 37 22.84 12.20 35.69
N LEU A 38 23.31 12.70 34.54
CA LEU A 38 23.18 12.05 33.24
C LEU A 38 24.03 10.78 33.14
N LYS A 39 25.22 10.76 33.76
CA LYS A 39 26.10 9.58 33.79
C LYS A 39 25.43 8.39 34.47
N ASN A 40 24.78 8.64 35.60
CA ASN A 40 24.07 7.59 36.34
C ASN A 40 22.89 7.02 35.53
N SER A 41 22.18 7.87 34.77
CA SER A 41 21.05 7.45 33.94
C SER A 41 21.48 6.58 32.76
N LEU A 42 22.60 6.92 32.11
CA LEU A 42 23.12 6.17 30.96
C LEU A 42 23.68 4.80 31.38
N GLU A 43 24.37 4.74 32.52
CA GLU A 43 24.86 3.49 33.08
C GLU A 43 23.72 2.59 33.61
N GLU A 44 22.57 3.15 33.97
CA GLU A 44 21.40 2.36 34.36
C GLU A 44 20.70 1.72 33.15
N GLU A 45 20.58 2.45 32.02
CA GLU A 45 20.01 1.89 30.78
C GLU A 45 20.91 0.85 30.10
N LEU A 46 22.24 0.98 30.23
CA LEU A 46 23.20 0.06 29.61
C LEU A 46 23.45 -1.22 30.43
N LYS A 47 22.92 -1.34 31.66
CA LYS A 47 23.05 -2.57 32.47
C LYS A 47 22.33 -3.78 31.87
N ASP A 48 21.24 -3.53 31.17
CA ASP A 48 20.47 -4.58 30.49
C ASP A 48 20.96 -4.84 29.05
N ALA A 49 21.95 -4.07 28.57
CA ALA A 49 22.52 -4.26 27.25
C ALA A 49 23.48 -5.46 27.23
N ILE A 50 23.27 -6.37 26.29
CA ILE A 50 24.19 -7.47 26.02
C ILE A 50 25.51 -6.94 25.44
N SER A 51 26.64 -7.47 25.94
CA SER A 51 27.96 -7.10 25.42
C SER A 51 28.12 -7.49 23.95
N ALA A 52 28.92 -6.74 23.20
CA ALA A 52 29.21 -7.01 21.80
C ALA A 52 29.77 -8.43 21.57
N ASP A 53 30.59 -8.93 22.50
CA ASP A 53 31.11 -10.30 22.45
C ASP A 53 29.99 -11.34 22.60
N VAL A 54 29.03 -11.10 23.51
CA VAL A 54 27.87 -11.99 23.73
C VAL A 54 26.92 -11.96 22.53
N ALA A 55 26.70 -10.78 21.95
CA ALA A 55 25.91 -10.62 20.72
C ALA A 55 26.54 -11.36 19.54
N THR A 56 27.88 -11.29 19.42
CA THR A 56 28.64 -12.01 18.38
C THR A 56 28.52 -13.53 18.59
N GLU A 57 28.64 -14.00 19.83
CA GLU A 57 28.52 -15.44 20.14
C GLU A 57 27.09 -15.98 19.93
N LEU A 58 26.05 -15.18 20.17
CA LEU A 58 24.66 -15.51 19.84
C LEU A 58 24.45 -15.62 18.33
N PHE A 59 25.00 -14.68 17.54
CA PHE A 59 24.90 -14.71 16.08
C PHE A 59 25.69 -15.87 15.47
N GLU A 60 26.86 -16.18 16.03
CA GLU A 60 27.65 -17.35 15.63
C GLU A 60 26.99 -18.68 16.04
N ARG A 61 26.32 -18.78 17.20
CA ARG A 61 25.57 -19.99 17.56
C ARG A 61 24.39 -20.22 16.62
N VAL A 62 23.65 -19.16 16.28
CA VAL A 62 22.56 -19.23 15.30
C VAL A 62 23.06 -19.68 13.92
N THR A 63 24.34 -19.49 13.58
CA THR A 63 24.90 -19.89 12.28
C THR A 63 25.68 -21.21 12.32
N LYS A 64 26.28 -21.59 13.46
CA LYS A 64 26.99 -22.87 13.67
C LYS A 64 26.04 -24.03 13.96
N GLU A 65 24.91 -23.77 14.59
CA GLU A 65 23.80 -24.73 14.74
C GLU A 65 22.91 -24.69 13.50
N ASN A 66 23.52 -24.85 12.33
CA ASN A 66 22.93 -25.02 11.01
C ASN A 66 21.41 -24.72 10.93
N PRO A 67 20.99 -23.44 10.84
CA PRO A 67 19.73 -23.18 10.20
C PRO A 67 20.01 -23.61 8.77
N VAL A 68 19.44 -24.74 8.38
CA VAL A 68 19.21 -25.01 6.97
C VAL A 68 18.57 -23.72 6.50
N ILE A 69 19.32 -22.92 5.73
CA ILE A 69 18.69 -21.98 4.81
C ILE A 69 17.98 -22.95 3.88
N GLU A 70 16.77 -23.35 4.28
CA GLU A 70 15.82 -23.94 3.39
C GLU A 70 15.68 -22.83 2.35
N GLU A 71 16.40 -23.03 1.25
CA GLU A 71 16.01 -22.59 -0.06
C GLU A 71 14.50 -22.45 0.01
N ILE A 72 14.02 -21.21 -0.11
CA ILE A 72 12.66 -20.79 0.18
C ILE A 72 11.71 -21.61 -0.70
N THR A 73 11.46 -22.85 -0.31
CA THR A 73 10.62 -23.80 -1.03
C THR A 73 9.23 -23.38 -0.66
N GLU A 74 8.74 -22.36 -1.37
CA GLU A 74 7.35 -22.00 -1.71
C GLU A 74 6.23 -22.50 -0.78
N ASN A 75 6.49 -22.53 0.51
CA ASN A 75 5.57 -22.95 1.54
C ASN A 75 5.76 -22.06 2.75
N SER A 76 5.91 -20.74 2.49
CA SER A 76 5.33 -19.77 3.40
C SER A 76 3.91 -20.24 3.66
N GLN A 77 3.69 -20.69 4.89
CA GLN A 77 2.39 -21.01 5.46
C GLN A 77 1.41 -19.97 4.94
N ARG A 78 0.59 -20.37 3.96
CA ARG A 78 -0.24 -19.45 3.18
C ARG A 78 -1.12 -18.72 4.17
N THR A 79 -0.80 -17.46 4.44
CA THR A 79 -1.69 -16.64 5.24
C THR A 79 -3.04 -16.62 4.53
N LEU A 80 -4.15 -16.58 5.26
CA LEU A 80 -5.47 -16.51 4.64
C LEU A 80 -5.55 -15.33 3.65
N ASN A 81 -4.78 -14.27 3.88
CA ASN A 81 -4.60 -13.19 2.93
C ASN A 81 -3.97 -13.65 1.61
N ASP A 82 -2.90 -14.44 1.64
CA ASP A 82 -2.22 -14.94 0.44
C ASP A 82 -3.14 -15.79 -0.46
N SER A 83 -4.01 -16.62 0.13
CA SER A 83 -4.95 -17.43 -0.67
C SER A 83 -6.08 -16.60 -1.27
N LEU A 84 -6.49 -15.51 -0.59
CA LEU A 84 -7.46 -14.57 -1.11
C LEU A 84 -6.82 -13.76 -2.26
N PHE A 85 -5.69 -13.09 -2.03
CA PHE A 85 -5.08 -12.23 -3.07
C PHE A 85 -4.63 -12.97 -4.33
N LYS A 86 -4.27 -14.26 -4.23
CA LYS A 86 -3.91 -15.08 -5.41
C LYS A 86 -5.05 -15.36 -6.37
N ASN A 87 -6.30 -15.39 -5.89
CA ASN A 87 -7.47 -15.69 -6.73
C ASN A 87 -8.23 -14.44 -7.21
N ASN A 88 -7.83 -13.25 -6.73
CA ASN A 88 -8.48 -11.99 -7.08
C ASN A 88 -7.81 -11.37 -8.31
N LEU A 89 -8.63 -10.75 -9.17
CA LEU A 89 -8.20 -9.96 -10.32
C LEU A 89 -7.31 -8.81 -9.83
N GLN A 90 -6.02 -8.87 -10.16
CA GLN A 90 -5.07 -7.83 -9.81
C GLN A 90 -5.14 -6.70 -10.84
N ILE A 91 -5.64 -5.55 -10.40
CA ILE A 91 -5.72 -4.33 -11.22
C ILE A 91 -4.77 -3.31 -10.61
N GLY A 92 -3.87 -2.76 -11.43
CA GLY A 92 -2.95 -1.71 -10.99
C GLY A 92 -3.69 -0.45 -10.57
N LEU A 93 -3.06 0.39 -9.72
CA LEU A 93 -3.67 1.63 -9.25
C LEU A 93 -4.05 2.57 -10.41
N ASN A 94 -3.16 2.70 -11.39
CA ASN A 94 -3.40 3.55 -12.57
C ASN A 94 -4.58 3.05 -13.40
N ASP A 95 -4.69 1.73 -13.57
CA ASP A 95 -5.80 1.10 -14.28
C ASP A 95 -7.11 1.30 -13.52
N ARG A 96 -7.09 1.10 -12.20
CA ARG A 96 -8.25 1.33 -11.33
C ARG A 96 -8.74 2.77 -11.45
N ILE A 97 -7.85 3.76 -11.33
CA ILE A 97 -8.22 5.19 -11.44
C ILE A 97 -8.79 5.48 -12.84
N ALA A 98 -8.17 4.93 -13.88
CA ALA A 98 -8.63 5.11 -15.26
C ALA A 98 -10.02 4.49 -15.48
N PHE A 99 -10.24 3.25 -15.05
CA PHE A 99 -11.53 2.57 -15.21
C PHE A 99 -12.63 3.29 -14.45
N VAL A 100 -12.39 3.67 -13.19
CA VAL A 100 -13.37 4.41 -12.41
C VAL A 100 -13.73 5.72 -13.13
N LYS A 101 -12.74 6.48 -13.60
CA LYS A 101 -12.98 7.77 -14.26
C LYS A 101 -13.67 7.65 -15.63
N TYR A 102 -13.27 6.67 -16.45
CA TYR A 102 -13.65 6.61 -17.86
C TYR A 102 -14.72 5.57 -18.19
N LEU A 103 -14.75 4.45 -17.47
CA LEU A 103 -15.72 3.37 -17.70
C LEU A 103 -16.91 3.44 -16.73
N PHE A 104 -16.74 4.04 -15.56
CA PHE A 104 -17.76 4.09 -14.50
C PHE A 104 -18.15 5.53 -14.11
N ASP A 105 -17.81 6.54 -14.93
CA ASP A 105 -18.17 7.95 -14.72
C ASP A 105 -17.77 8.52 -13.34
N GLY A 106 -16.65 8.07 -12.79
CA GLY A 106 -16.18 8.42 -11.45
C GLY A 106 -16.81 7.62 -10.31
N ASN A 107 -17.72 6.68 -10.61
CA ASN A 107 -18.39 5.86 -9.61
C ASN A 107 -17.51 4.68 -9.17
N GLN A 108 -16.80 4.90 -8.07
CA GLN A 108 -15.93 3.90 -7.47
C GLN A 108 -16.71 2.70 -6.87
N GLU A 109 -17.94 2.91 -6.39
CA GLU A 109 -18.74 1.84 -5.79
C GLU A 109 -19.15 0.80 -6.82
N ASP A 110 -19.64 1.23 -7.99
CA ASP A 110 -19.99 0.33 -9.09
C ASP A 110 -18.78 -0.44 -9.62
N PHE A 111 -17.63 0.22 -9.77
CA PHE A 111 -16.39 -0.46 -10.13
C PHE A 111 -16.03 -1.56 -9.12
N ASN A 112 -16.13 -1.29 -7.81
CA ASN A 112 -15.86 -2.30 -6.79
C ASN A 112 -16.88 -3.44 -6.82
N ARG A 113 -18.17 -3.16 -7.09
CA ARG A 113 -19.21 -4.19 -7.25
C ARG A 113 -18.90 -5.10 -8.44
N VAL A 114 -18.57 -4.50 -9.59
CA VAL A 114 -18.17 -5.24 -10.80
C VAL A 114 -16.91 -6.05 -10.55
N LEU A 115 -15.90 -5.48 -9.89
CA LEU A 115 -14.66 -6.17 -9.55
C LEU A 115 -14.90 -7.36 -8.61
N SER A 116 -15.69 -7.17 -7.55
CA SER A 116 -16.06 -8.26 -6.64
C SER A 116 -16.76 -9.39 -7.39
N GLN A 117 -17.66 -9.05 -8.32
CA GLN A 117 -18.33 -10.06 -9.15
C GLN A 117 -17.36 -10.76 -10.10
N LEU A 118 -16.47 -10.01 -10.75
CA LEU A 118 -15.44 -10.57 -11.62
C LEU A 118 -14.55 -11.59 -10.90
N ASN A 119 -14.27 -11.35 -9.62
CA ASN A 119 -13.49 -12.28 -8.79
C ASN A 119 -14.23 -13.59 -8.48
N THR A 120 -15.56 -13.61 -8.55
CA THR A 120 -16.36 -14.84 -8.32
C THR A 120 -16.40 -15.77 -9.54
N PHE A 121 -16.17 -15.26 -10.75
CA PHE A 121 -16.22 -16.07 -11.97
C PHE A 121 -15.03 -17.03 -12.04
N LYS A 122 -15.30 -18.21 -12.60
CA LYS A 122 -14.30 -19.28 -12.78
C LYS A 122 -13.77 -19.36 -14.21
N THR A 123 -14.51 -18.82 -15.17
CA THR A 123 -14.14 -18.84 -16.58
C THR A 123 -14.09 -17.44 -17.18
N GLU A 124 -13.20 -17.25 -18.14
CA GLU A 124 -13.06 -16.03 -18.93
C GLU A 124 -14.35 -15.70 -19.70
N SER A 125 -15.00 -16.71 -20.28
CA SER A 125 -16.24 -16.52 -21.06
C SER A 125 -17.37 -15.96 -20.20
N GLU A 126 -17.49 -16.39 -18.94
CA GLU A 126 -18.50 -15.85 -18.02
C GLU A 126 -18.19 -14.40 -17.66
N ALA A 127 -16.93 -14.09 -17.34
CA ALA A 127 -16.50 -12.74 -17.01
C ALA A 127 -16.71 -11.76 -18.18
N LYS A 128 -16.34 -12.15 -19.41
CA LYS A 128 -16.60 -11.36 -20.62
C LYS A 128 -18.09 -11.18 -20.86
N SER A 129 -18.88 -12.25 -20.78
CA SER A 129 -20.33 -12.14 -20.99
C SER A 129 -20.99 -11.24 -19.95
N PHE A 130 -20.50 -11.22 -18.71
CA PHE A 130 -20.98 -10.30 -17.67
C PHE A 130 -20.68 -8.85 -18.05
N ILE A 131 -19.45 -8.54 -18.46
CA ILE A 131 -19.09 -7.19 -18.91
C ILE A 131 -19.97 -6.75 -20.08
N TYR A 132 -20.07 -7.54 -21.15
CA TYR A 132 -20.80 -7.14 -22.35
C TYR A 132 -22.33 -7.06 -22.17
N LYS A 133 -22.91 -7.88 -21.28
CA LYS A 133 -24.38 -7.95 -21.12
C LYS A 133 -24.92 -7.13 -19.96
N LEU A 134 -24.11 -6.86 -18.93
CA LEU A 134 -24.58 -6.23 -17.71
C LEU A 134 -23.86 -4.93 -17.40
N VAL A 135 -22.57 -4.80 -17.72
CA VAL A 135 -21.81 -3.57 -17.42
C VAL A 135 -21.84 -2.61 -18.60
N LYS A 136 -21.45 -3.08 -19.79
CA LYS A 136 -21.42 -2.27 -21.01
C LYS A 136 -22.74 -1.57 -21.37
N PRO A 137 -23.94 -2.17 -21.24
CA PRO A 137 -25.18 -1.44 -21.55
C PRO A 137 -25.58 -0.42 -20.47
N ASP A 138 -24.98 -0.47 -19.28
CA ASP A 138 -25.26 0.45 -18.18
C ASP A 138 -24.42 1.74 -18.28
N TYR A 139 -23.32 1.72 -19.05
CA TYR A 139 -22.36 2.82 -19.19
C TYR A 139 -22.04 3.14 -20.67
N ASP A 140 -21.76 4.41 -20.98
CA ASP A 140 -21.38 4.80 -22.34
C ASP A 140 -19.87 4.61 -22.58
N TRP A 141 -19.49 3.44 -23.09
CA TRP A 141 -18.08 3.11 -23.40
C TRP A 141 -17.67 3.49 -24.83
N SER A 142 -18.55 4.11 -25.60
CA SER A 142 -18.37 4.34 -27.05
C SER A 142 -17.13 5.15 -27.40
N GLU A 143 -16.75 6.10 -26.53
CA GLU A 143 -15.56 6.94 -26.70
C GLU A 143 -14.36 6.49 -25.86
N LYS A 144 -14.43 5.30 -25.25
CA LYS A 144 -13.46 4.79 -24.26
C LYS A 144 -13.03 3.35 -24.58
N GLU A 145 -13.02 3.02 -25.87
CA GLU A 145 -12.69 1.69 -26.39
C GLU A 145 -11.30 1.22 -25.93
N GLU A 146 -10.30 2.11 -25.86
CA GLU A 146 -8.96 1.80 -25.34
C GLU A 146 -8.97 1.28 -23.88
N PHE A 147 -9.86 1.83 -23.05
CA PHE A 147 -10.01 1.39 -21.66
C PHE A 147 -10.81 0.10 -21.56
N GLU A 148 -11.79 -0.10 -22.45
CA GLU A 148 -12.52 -1.35 -22.59
C GLU A 148 -11.58 -2.50 -22.95
N GLU A 149 -10.80 -2.38 -24.02
CA GLU A 149 -9.85 -3.41 -24.46
C GLU A 149 -8.84 -3.76 -23.35
N ARG A 150 -8.37 -2.73 -22.64
CA ARG A 150 -7.45 -2.90 -21.52
C ARG A 150 -8.10 -3.63 -20.34
N LEU A 151 -9.35 -3.31 -19.99
CA LEU A 151 -10.10 -4.03 -18.95
C LEU A 151 -10.27 -5.51 -19.34
N ILE A 152 -10.66 -5.79 -20.59
CA ILE A 152 -10.82 -7.15 -21.10
C ILE A 152 -9.49 -7.92 -21.05
N SER A 153 -8.39 -7.31 -21.48
CA SER A 153 -7.06 -7.92 -21.45
C SER A 153 -6.62 -8.28 -20.02
N ILE A 154 -6.92 -7.42 -19.04
CA ILE A 154 -6.62 -7.70 -17.63
C ILE A 154 -7.48 -8.87 -17.11
N ILE A 155 -8.76 -8.92 -17.50
CA ILE A 155 -9.66 -10.02 -17.18
C ILE A 155 -9.14 -11.33 -17.78
N GLU A 156 -8.76 -11.35 -19.06
CA GLU A 156 -8.20 -12.54 -19.74
C GLU A 156 -6.94 -13.03 -19.05
N ARG A 157 -6.02 -12.13 -18.70
CA ARG A 157 -4.75 -12.46 -18.04
C ARG A 157 -4.93 -13.15 -16.69
N ARG A 158 -6.07 -12.96 -16.02
CA ARG A 158 -6.39 -13.65 -14.77
C ARG A 158 -6.64 -15.16 -14.98
N PHE A 159 -7.19 -15.53 -16.14
CA PHE A 159 -7.64 -16.90 -16.41
C PHE A 159 -6.64 -17.72 -17.25
N LEU A 160 -5.52 -17.11 -17.66
CA LEU A 160 -4.37 -17.76 -18.29
C LEU A 160 -3.49 -18.46 -17.24
#